data_AF-A0A7K3YX85-F1
#
_entry.id   AF-A0A7K3YX85-F1
#
_cell.length_a   1.000
_cell.length_b   1.000
_cell.length_c   1.000
_cell.angle_alpha   90.00
_cell.angle_beta   90.00
_cell.angle_gamma   90.00
#
_symmetry.space_group_name_H-M   'P 1'
#
loop_
_entity.id
_entity.type
_entity.pdbx_description
1 polymer ?
#
loop_
_entity_poly.entity_id
_entity_poly.type
_entity_poly.pdbx_seq_one_letter_code
_entity_poly.pdbx_strand_id
1 'polypeptide(L)'
;MRRMELDRVILRWKKTTRALKIHEQEYGRHLTDVLERVTDAQLVHFTDPVEAAAFFCMLDLVRRTGEEKLRNALPHPVPVDLFSPQQHLCLDRP
;
A
#
# COMPACT_ATOMS: atom_id res chain seq x y z
N MET A 1 26.39 -1.71 6.61
CA MET A 1 25.04 -1.88 7.21
C MET A 1 24.50 -0.52 7.63
N ARG A 2 23.60 0.11 6.86
CA ARG A 2 22.82 1.28 7.32
C ARG A 2 21.43 0.77 7.72
N ARG A 3 21.34 0.16 8.91
CA ARG A 3 20.11 -0.51 9.40
C ARG A 3 19.53 0.15 10.65
N MET A 4 19.82 1.42 10.91
CA MET A 4 19.51 2.01 12.23
C MET A 4 18.94 3.44 12.21
N GLU A 5 18.90 4.14 11.07
CA GLU A 5 18.46 5.54 11.08
C GLU A 5 16.97 5.72 10.82
N LEU A 6 16.38 4.94 9.89
CA LEU A 6 14.93 4.93 9.71
C LEU A 6 14.21 4.34 10.94
N ASP A 7 14.76 3.28 11.53
CA ASP A 7 14.22 2.69 12.76
C ASP A 7 14.13 3.70 13.90
N ARG A 8 15.09 4.63 14.01
CA ARG A 8 15.04 5.73 14.99
C ARG A 8 13.88 6.68 14.71
N VAL A 9 13.60 6.98 13.44
CA VAL A 9 12.45 7.79 13.04
C VAL A 9 11.15 7.07 13.39
N ILE A 10 11.02 5.79 13.04
CA ILE A 10 9.85 4.95 13.36
C ILE A 10 9.63 4.88 14.87
N LEU A 11 10.66 4.58 15.65
CA LEU A 11 10.62 4.53 17.12
C LEU A 11 10.18 5.85 17.72
N ARG A 12 10.72 6.97 17.24
CA ARG A 12 10.35 8.31 17.70
C ARG A 12 8.88 8.60 17.40
N TRP A 13 8.42 8.32 16.18
CA TRP A 13 7.02 8.52 15.80
C TRP A 13 6.07 7.62 16.58
N LYS A 14 6.38 6.34 16.80
CA LYS A 14 5.60 5.47 17.68
C LYS A 14 5.42 6.05 19.08
N LYS A 15 6.50 6.60 19.65
CA LYS A 15 6.45 7.24 20.98
C LYS A 15 5.56 8.48 20.97
N THR A 16 5.69 9.33 19.95
CA THR A 16 4.89 10.55 19.81
C THR A 16 3.41 10.22 19.58
N THR A 17 3.09 9.26 18.71
CA THR A 17 1.73 8.83 18.42
C THR A 17 1.01 8.32 19.65
N ARG A 18 1.69 7.56 20.54
CA ARG A 18 1.09 7.09 21.80
C ARG A 18 0.59 8.20 22.72
N ALA A 19 1.13 9.41 22.61
CA ALA A 19 0.72 10.56 23.41
C ALA A 19 -0.51 11.30 22.86
N LEU A 20 -0.97 10.96 21.64
CA LEU A 20 -2.10 11.59 20.97
C LEU A 20 -3.46 11.00 21.40
N LYS A 21 -4.57 11.67 21.07
CA LYS A 21 -5.93 11.14 21.29
C LYS A 21 -6.20 9.95 20.36
N ILE A 22 -7.14 9.08 20.74
CA ILE A 22 -7.43 7.82 20.00
C ILE A 22 -7.68 8.03 18.50
N HIS A 23 -8.40 9.09 18.10
CA HIS A 23 -8.67 9.39 16.68
C HIS A 23 -7.44 9.93 15.93
N GLU A 24 -6.54 10.64 16.61
CA GLU A 24 -5.28 11.12 16.03
C GLU A 24 -4.26 9.98 15.91
N GLN A 25 -4.38 8.96 16.76
CA GLN A 25 -3.51 7.77 16.73
C GLN A 25 -3.71 6.93 15.48
N GLU A 26 -4.88 6.96 14.85
CA GLU A 26 -5.14 6.20 13.61
C GLU A 26 -4.12 6.57 12.52
N TYR A 27 -3.98 7.87 12.24
CA TYR A 27 -3.03 8.37 11.25
C TYR A 27 -1.58 8.11 11.66
N GLY A 28 -1.26 8.32 12.94
CA GLY A 28 0.10 8.08 13.44
C GLY A 28 0.52 6.61 13.40
N ARG A 29 -0.41 5.66 13.65
CA ARG A 29 -0.16 4.22 13.50
C ARG A 29 0.00 3.83 12.04
N HIS A 30 -0.89 4.33 11.18
CA HIS A 30 -0.83 4.07 9.75
C HIS A 30 0.53 4.49 9.16
N LEU A 31 1.02 5.68 9.50
CA LEU A 31 2.35 6.14 9.07
C LEU A 31 3.47 5.20 9.55
N THR A 32 3.45 4.76 10.80
CA THR A 32 4.47 3.83 11.30
C THR A 32 4.41 2.47 10.61
N ASP A 33 3.21 1.97 10.32
CA ASP A 33 3.00 0.67 9.66
C ASP A 33 3.50 0.68 8.21
N VAL A 34 3.36 1.80 7.50
CA VAL A 34 3.92 1.98 6.14
C VAL A 34 5.43 1.87 6.17
N LEU A 35 6.07 2.57 7.13
CA LEU A 35 7.52 2.64 7.23
C LEU A 35 8.15 1.32 7.66
N GLU A 36 7.48 0.52 8.50
CA GLU A 36 7.95 -0.81 8.90
C GLU A 36 8.01 -1.82 7.76
N ARG A 37 7.26 -1.59 6.68
CA ARG A 37 7.26 -2.46 5.50
C ARG A 37 8.41 -2.14 4.53
N VAL A 38 9.12 -1.04 4.75
CA VAL A 38 10.20 -0.59 3.87
C VAL A 38 11.45 -1.43 4.13
N THR A 39 12.04 -1.94 3.05
CA THR A 39 13.23 -2.79 3.11
C THR A 39 14.52 -1.99 2.95
N ASP A 40 15.63 -2.49 3.49
CA ASP A 40 16.95 -1.85 3.33
C ASP A 40 17.35 -1.61 1.87
N ALA A 41 16.93 -2.50 0.97
CA ALA A 41 17.18 -2.39 -0.46
C ALA A 41 16.50 -1.16 -1.07
N GLN A 42 15.31 -0.79 -0.57
CA GLN A 42 14.60 0.41 -1.00
C GLN A 42 15.20 1.69 -0.40
N LEU A 43 15.86 1.57 0.76
CA LEU A 43 16.49 2.70 1.46
C LEU A 43 17.86 3.09 0.90
N VAL A 44 18.49 2.25 0.08
CA VAL A 44 19.83 2.52 -0.47
C VAL A 44 19.92 3.84 -1.25
N HIS A 45 18.79 4.30 -1.79
CA HIS A 45 18.67 5.52 -2.58
C HIS A 45 18.57 6.79 -1.75
N PHE A 46 18.35 6.69 -0.45
CA PHE A 46 18.14 7.83 0.42
C PHE A 46 19.35 8.07 1.31
N THR A 47 19.70 9.34 1.47
CA THR A 47 20.77 9.78 2.38
C THR A 47 20.20 10.24 3.72
N ASP A 48 19.00 10.84 3.72
CA ASP A 48 18.28 11.25 4.92
C ASP A 48 17.13 10.27 5.24
N PRO A 49 17.08 9.69 6.46
CA PRO A 49 15.97 8.84 6.89
C PRO A 49 14.61 9.57 6.94
N VAL A 50 14.58 10.89 7.18
CA VAL A 50 13.34 11.68 7.20
C VAL A 50 12.80 11.85 5.78
N GLU A 51 13.68 12.15 4.82
CA GLU A 51 13.33 12.19 3.39
C GLU A 51 12.75 10.86 2.92
N ALA A 52 13.42 9.74 3.26
CA ALA A 52 12.92 8.41 2.96
C ALA A 52 11.52 8.19 3.54
N ALA A 53 11.33 8.53 4.82
CA ALA A 53 10.03 8.39 5.48
C ALA A 53 8.92 9.18 4.77
N ALA A 54 9.17 10.46 4.46
CA ALA A 54 8.23 11.30 3.75
C ALA A 54 7.88 10.72 2.37
N PHE A 55 8.89 10.25 1.63
CA PHE A 55 8.70 9.66 0.31
C PHE A 55 7.79 8.43 0.36
N PHE A 56 8.05 7.47 1.24
CA PHE A 56 7.24 6.24 1.32
C PHE A 56 5.81 6.51 1.80
N CYS A 57 5.62 7.46 2.72
CA CYS A 57 4.28 7.87 3.13
C CYS A 57 3.50 8.54 1.98
N MET A 58 4.15 9.39 1.17
CA MET A 58 3.52 9.98 -0.02
C MET A 58 3.19 8.92 -1.07
N LEU A 59 4.08 7.95 -1.29
CA LEU A 59 3.86 6.86 -2.22
C LEU A 59 2.62 6.01 -1.84
N ASP A 60 2.45 5.71 -0.55
CA ASP A 60 1.26 5.00 -0.05
C ASP A 60 -0.03 5.81 -0.28
N LEU A 61 0.00 7.13 -0.03
CA LEU A 61 -1.14 8.02 -0.30
C LEU A 61 -1.53 8.05 -1.78
N VAL A 62 -0.54 8.13 -2.68
CA VAL A 62 -0.79 8.11 -4.13
C VAL A 62 -1.38 6.77 -4.56
N ARG A 63 -0.84 5.65 -4.07
CA ARG A 63 -1.38 4.31 -4.37
C ARG A 63 -2.83 4.18 -3.95
N ARG A 64 -3.16 4.55 -2.71
CA ARG A 64 -4.53 4.50 -2.19
C ARG A 64 -5.47 5.39 -2.98
N THR A 65 -5.03 6.58 -3.36
CA THR A 65 -5.83 7.50 -4.17
C THR A 65 -6.09 6.93 -5.57
N GLY A 66 -5.11 6.25 -6.16
CA GLY A 66 -5.26 5.55 -7.44
C GLY A 66 -6.20 4.34 -7.36
N GLU A 67 -6.06 3.52 -6.32
CA GLU A 67 -6.92 2.36 -6.05
C GLU A 67 -8.37 2.79 -5.76
N GLU A 68 -8.57 3.86 -4.98
CA GLU A 68 -9.88 4.46 -4.71
C GLU A 68 -10.53 4.99 -6.00
N LYS A 69 -9.74 5.66 -6.87
CA LYS A 69 -10.23 6.10 -8.18
C LYS A 69 -10.61 4.92 -9.07
N LEU A 70 -9.82 3.85 -9.10
CA LEU A 70 -10.13 2.65 -9.89
C LEU A 70 -11.38 1.94 -9.38
N ARG A 71 -11.52 1.80 -8.05
CA ARG A 71 -12.70 1.23 -7.40
C ARG A 71 -13.97 2.04 -7.69
N ASN A 72 -13.87 3.37 -7.70
CA ASN A 72 -15.00 4.26 -8.00
C ASN A 72 -15.27 4.38 -9.51
N ALA A 73 -14.31 4.04 -10.37
CA ALA A 73 -14.48 4.00 -11.83
C ALA A 73 -15.08 2.69 -12.35
N LEU A 74 -15.10 1.62 -11.54
CA LEU A 74 -15.74 0.35 -11.88
C LEU A 74 -17.21 0.37 -11.45
N PRO A 75 -18.19 0.38 -12.39
CA PRO A 75 -19.60 0.26 -12.04
C PRO A 75 -19.91 -1.19 -11.68
N HIS A 76 -19.79 -1.54 -10.40
CA HIS A 76 -20.12 -2.84 -9.77
C HIS A 76 -19.41 -4.08 -10.35
N PRO A 77 -19.11 -5.10 -9.51
CA PRO A 77 -18.59 -6.37 -10.04
C PRO A 77 -19.68 -7.04 -10.87
N VAL A 78 -19.45 -7.15 -12.18
CA VAL A 78 -20.23 -8.04 -13.04
C VAL A 78 -20.00 -9.47 -12.53
N PRO A 79 -21.05 -10.27 -12.26
CA PRO A 79 -20.90 -11.65 -11.83
C PRO A 79 -20.05 -12.44 -12.82
N VAL A 80 -19.07 -13.18 -12.32
CA VAL A 80 -18.07 -13.94 -13.09
C VAL A 80 -18.65 -15.23 -13.71
N ASP A 81 -19.97 -15.32 -13.89
CA ASP A 81 -20.64 -16.55 -14.37
C ASP A 81 -20.94 -16.57 -15.88
N LEU A 82 -20.45 -15.59 -16.65
CA LEU A 82 -20.69 -15.53 -18.11
C LEU A 82 -19.59 -16.12 -18.98
N PHE A 83 -18.50 -16.61 -18.41
CA PHE A 83 -17.46 -17.35 -19.14
C PHE A 83 -17.43 -18.83 -18.73
N SER A 84 -18.54 -19.53 -19.00
CA SER A 84 -18.48 -20.98 -19.18
C SER A 84 -17.85 -21.28 -20.55
N PRO A 85 -16.72 -22.02 -20.62
CA PRO A 85 -16.14 -22.45 -21.88
C PRO A 85 -16.89 -23.70 -22.37
N GLN A 86 -17.94 -23.51 -23.15
CA GLN A 86 -18.50 -24.59 -23.99
C GLN A 86 -18.53 -24.12 -25.44
N GLN A 87 -17.36 -24.15 -26.07
CA GLN A 87 -17.26 -24.31 -27.52
C GLN A 87 -16.20 -25.37 -27.84
N HIS A 88 -16.67 -26.57 -28.17
CA HIS A 88 -16.05 -27.45 -29.16
C HIS A 88 -17.09 -28.53 -29.51
N LEU A 89 -17.80 -28.37 -30.63
CA LEU A 89 -17.49 -28.99 -31.94
C LEU A 89 -18.08 -30.41 -32.06
N CYS A 90 -19.14 -30.53 -32.86
CA CYS A 90 -19.32 -31.62 -33.82
C CYS A 90 -20.19 -31.10 -34.97
N LEU A 91 -19.51 -30.66 -36.03
CA LEU A 91 -20.00 -30.59 -37.40
C LEU A 91 -19.58 -31.91 -38.06
N ASP A 92 -20.54 -32.75 -38.45
CA ASP A 92 -20.52 -33.70 -39.59
C ASP A 92 -21.84 -34.51 -39.55
N ARG A 93 -22.84 -34.18 -40.39
CA ARG A 93 -23.21 -34.81 -41.70
C ARG A 93 -23.87 -36.20 -41.57
N PRO A 94 -24.66 -36.69 -42.56
CA PRO A 94 -25.13 -36.07 -43.82
C PRO A 94 -26.64 -35.78 -43.87
#